data_AF-X0B1E1-F1
#
_entry.id   AF-X0B1E1-F1
#
_cell.length_a   1.000
_cell.length_b   1.000
_cell.length_c   1.000
_cell.angle_alpha   90.00
_cell.angle_beta   90.00
_cell.angle_gamma   90.00
#
_symmetry.space_group_name_H-M   'P 1'
#
loop_
_entity.id
_entity.type
_entity.pdbx_description
1 polymer ?
#
loop_
_entity_poly.entity_id
_entity_poly.type
_entity_poly.pdbx_seq_one_letter_code
_entity_poly.pdbx_strand_id
1 'polypeptide(L)'
;MSQLAWHVRQIRTQTVWLTATLPPIYQELFFEHNKLVRPHIVRESTNRPNIRYIVQQERGLGNLCEQAACLVQSCWTRTDLFKSERDRVIIYCPTKDLVAELADMLGCPSYTAESGTEEEKMAIIERWLTAADSPIIVATSALGPGFDYPHIRLVIHVDAPSLLTDFSQESGRAGRDGEVAESIVLLSAAWQPQNTARAGS
;
A
#
# COMPACT_ATOMS: atom_id res chain seq x y z
N MET A 1 17.45 19.13 7.31
CA MET A 1 17.12 19.31 5.87
C MET A 1 17.34 20.74 5.34
N SER A 2 17.25 21.80 6.15
CA SER A 2 17.42 23.20 5.69
C SER A 2 18.78 23.51 5.06
N GLN A 3 19.87 22.91 5.54
CA GLN A 3 21.23 23.11 4.99
C GLN A 3 21.39 22.49 3.58
N LEU A 4 20.75 21.35 3.31
CA LEU A 4 20.82 20.67 2.02
C LEU A 4 20.14 21.50 0.92
N ALA A 5 18.95 22.03 1.20
CA ALA A 5 18.20 22.87 0.28
C ALA A 5 18.98 24.12 -0.14
N TRP A 6 19.67 24.75 0.82
CA TRP A 6 20.53 25.89 0.53
C TRP A 6 21.72 25.50 -0.35
N HIS A 7 22.38 24.37 -0.05
CA HIS A 7 23.52 23.89 -0.83
C HIS A 7 23.13 23.54 -2.27
N VAL A 8 22.00 22.83 -2.46
CA VAL A 8 21.47 22.48 -3.79
C VAL A 8 21.20 23.72 -4.63
N ARG A 9 20.75 24.83 -4.03
CA ARG A 9 20.54 26.11 -4.73
C ARG A 9 21.83 26.81 -5.19
N GLN A 10 22.97 26.51 -4.58
CA GLN A 10 24.24 27.07 -5.02
C GLN A 10 24.77 26.38 -6.29
N ILE A 11 24.26 25.19 -6.59
CA ILE A 11 24.63 24.44 -7.78
C ILE A 11 23.99 25.12 -8.99
N ARG A 12 24.81 25.64 -9.90
CA ARG A 12 24.37 26.32 -11.14
C ARG A 12 23.94 25.33 -12.23
N THR A 13 23.09 24.38 -11.87
CA THR A 13 22.53 23.39 -12.79
C THR A 13 21.02 23.30 -12.60
N GLN A 14 20.31 22.78 -13.59
CA GLN A 14 18.90 22.47 -13.45
C GLN A 14 18.73 21.36 -12.40
N THR A 15 17.86 21.60 -11.41
CA THR A 15 17.53 20.61 -10.39
C THR A 15 16.11 20.10 -10.61
N VAL A 16 15.95 18.79 -10.58
CA VAL A 16 14.65 18.11 -10.69
C VAL A 16 14.33 17.50 -9.34
N TRP A 17 13.17 17.85 -8.79
CA TRP A 17 12.69 17.35 -7.50
C TRP A 17 11.52 16.41 -7.77
N LEU A 18 11.64 15.16 -7.32
CA LEU A 18 10.64 14.12 -7.54
C LEU A 18 9.97 13.76 -6.23
N THR A 19 8.65 13.65 -6.27
CA THR A 19 7.82 13.19 -5.15
C THR A 19 6.65 12.40 -5.72
N ALA A 20 6.35 11.26 -5.11
CA ALA A 20 5.25 10.40 -5.55
C ALA A 20 3.89 10.90 -5.04
N THR A 21 3.86 11.45 -3.82
CA THR A 21 2.62 11.62 -3.05
C THR A 21 2.54 12.94 -2.30
N LEU A 22 3.09 14.03 -2.85
CA LEU A 22 2.97 15.36 -2.23
C LEU A 22 1.53 15.89 -2.36
N PRO A 23 0.72 15.92 -1.29
CA PRO A 23 -0.62 16.46 -1.33
C PRO A 23 -0.58 17.97 -1.60
N PRO A 24 -1.59 18.55 -2.30
CA PRO A 24 -1.60 19.98 -2.62
C PRO A 24 -1.45 20.88 -1.37
N ILE A 25 -2.03 20.48 -0.24
CA ILE A 25 -1.97 21.22 1.02
C ILE A 25 -0.55 21.32 1.62
N TYR A 26 0.35 20.38 1.30
CA TYR A 26 1.73 20.42 1.75
C TYR A 26 2.69 21.03 0.72
N GLN A 27 2.19 21.48 -0.44
CA GLN A 27 3.02 21.99 -1.52
C GLN A 27 3.76 23.27 -1.12
N GLU A 28 3.07 24.23 -0.50
CA GLU A 28 3.69 25.48 -0.06
C GLU A 28 4.76 25.22 1.00
N LEU A 29 4.43 24.40 1.99
CA LEU A 29 5.38 23.99 3.03
C LEU A 29 6.60 23.26 2.47
N PHE A 30 6.43 22.45 1.41
CA PHE A 30 7.52 21.80 0.70
C PHE A 30 8.42 22.82 -0.03
N PHE A 31 7.83 23.83 -0.68
CA PHE A 31 8.59 24.88 -1.35
C PHE A 31 9.39 25.73 -0.35
N GLU A 32 8.79 26.09 0.78
CA GLU A 32 9.43 26.88 1.82
C GLU A 32 10.60 26.13 2.49
N HIS A 33 10.41 24.84 2.79
CA HIS A 33 11.44 24.00 3.37
C HIS A 33 12.62 23.79 2.42
N ASN A 34 12.33 23.57 1.13
CA ASN A 34 13.34 23.32 0.11
C ASN A 34 13.84 24.60 -0.57
N LYS A 35 13.37 25.77 -0.13
CA LYS A 35 13.72 27.09 -0.67
C LYS A 35 13.50 27.17 -2.19
N LEU A 36 12.50 26.47 -2.72
CA LEU A 36 12.20 26.49 -4.15
C LEU A 36 11.57 27.83 -4.52
N VAL A 37 12.11 28.50 -5.53
CA VAL A 37 11.60 29.80 -6.01
C VAL A 37 11.00 29.58 -7.39
N ARG A 38 9.68 29.73 -7.50
CA ARG A 38 8.92 29.59 -8.75
C ARG A 38 9.28 28.31 -9.54
N PRO A 39 9.23 27.12 -8.92
CA PRO A 39 9.52 25.88 -9.64
C PRO A 39 8.49 25.67 -10.77
N HIS A 40 8.93 25.08 -11.88
CA HIS A 40 8.00 24.53 -12.86
C HIS A 40 7.42 23.24 -12.29
N ILE A 41 6.10 23.17 -12.16
CA ILE A 41 5.39 22.05 -11.54
C ILE A 41 4.76 21.21 -12.64
N VAL A 42 5.16 19.95 -12.71
CA VAL A 42 4.48 18.92 -13.51
C VAL A 42 3.76 18.01 -12.52
N ARG A 43 2.43 17.93 -12.63
CA ARG A 43 1.60 17.09 -11.77
C ARG A 43 0.72 16.22 -12.64
N GLU A 44 1.01 14.92 -12.62
CA GLU A 44 0.17 13.93 -13.26
C GLU A 44 -1.00 13.53 -12.35
N SER A 45 -2.05 13.00 -12.97
CA SER A 45 -3.17 12.43 -12.24
C SER A 45 -2.73 11.17 -11.49
N THR A 46 -3.10 11.07 -10.22
CA THR A 46 -2.95 9.84 -9.43
C THR A 46 -4.09 8.86 -9.68
N ASN A 47 -5.04 9.18 -10.57
CA ASN A 47 -6.18 8.33 -10.87
C ASN A 47 -5.73 7.03 -11.56
N ARG A 48 -6.24 5.91 -11.06
CA ARG A 48 -5.97 4.56 -11.59
C ARG A 48 -7.32 3.95 -11.99
N PRO A 49 -7.81 4.22 -13.23
CA PRO A 49 -9.16 3.83 -13.64
C PRO A 49 -9.36 2.31 -13.70
N ASN A 50 -8.26 1.55 -13.73
CA ASN A 50 -8.27 0.10 -13.71
C ASN A 50 -8.41 -0.50 -12.29
N ILE A 51 -8.29 0.31 -11.23
CA ILE A 51 -8.44 -0.14 -9.84
C ILE A 51 -9.85 0.18 -9.34
N ARG A 52 -10.58 -0.83 -8.89
CA ARG A 52 -11.86 -0.65 -8.19
C ARG A 52 -11.59 -0.52 -6.69
N TYR A 53 -12.04 0.57 -6.09
CA TYR A 53 -11.91 0.81 -4.67
C TYR A 53 -13.20 0.42 -3.94
N ILE A 54 -13.08 -0.47 -2.95
CA ILE A 54 -14.20 -1.04 -2.21
C ILE A 54 -13.94 -0.86 -0.72
N VAL A 55 -14.95 -0.41 0.02
CA VAL A 55 -14.91 -0.38 1.49
C VAL A 55 -16.00 -1.30 2.00
N GLN A 56 -15.62 -2.33 2.74
CA GLN A 56 -16.53 -3.28 3.35
C GLN A 56 -16.44 -3.15 4.86
N GLN A 57 -17.57 -2.89 5.50
CA GLN A 57 -17.67 -2.95 6.95
C GLN A 57 -18.27 -4.29 7.33
N GLU A 58 -17.53 -5.05 8.13
CA GLU A 58 -17.92 -6.40 8.45
C GLU A 58 -18.98 -6.44 9.55
N ARG A 59 -19.96 -7.33 9.39
CA ARG A 59 -21.12 -7.48 10.30
C ARG A 59 -21.36 -8.93 10.70
N GLY A 60 -20.56 -9.86 10.19
CA GLY A 60 -20.65 -11.28 10.43
C GLY A 60 -20.11 -11.71 11.80
N LEU A 61 -20.28 -13.00 12.06
CA LEU A 61 -19.69 -13.68 13.21
C LEU A 61 -18.20 -13.94 12.92
N GLY A 62 -17.36 -13.89 13.94
CA GLY A 62 -15.91 -14.13 13.83
C GLY A 62 -15.07 -12.87 14.01
N ASN A 63 -13.76 -13.05 14.10
CA ASN A 63 -12.81 -11.94 14.19
C ASN A 63 -12.44 -11.40 12.80
N LEU A 64 -11.78 -10.24 12.76
CA LEU A 64 -11.40 -9.58 11.52
C LEU A 64 -10.46 -10.42 10.64
N CYS A 65 -9.61 -11.26 11.26
CA CYS A 65 -8.70 -12.17 10.56
C CYS A 65 -9.47 -13.27 9.82
N GLU A 66 -10.43 -13.93 10.49
CA GLU A 66 -11.28 -14.97 9.87
C GLU A 66 -12.06 -14.41 8.67
N GLN A 67 -12.56 -13.18 8.81
CA GLN A 67 -13.31 -12.48 7.77
C GLN A 67 -12.42 -12.09 6.60
N ALA A 68 -11.20 -11.58 6.88
CA ALA A 68 -10.21 -11.31 5.84
C ALA A 68 -9.82 -12.59 5.09
N ALA A 69 -9.60 -13.70 5.80
CA ALA A 69 -9.26 -14.98 5.18
C ALA A 69 -10.39 -15.48 4.28
N CYS A 70 -11.65 -15.42 4.76
CA CYS A 70 -12.83 -15.79 3.97
C CYS A 70 -12.98 -14.89 2.72
N LEU A 71 -12.79 -13.57 2.88
CA LEU A 71 -12.83 -12.62 1.77
C LEU A 71 -11.80 -12.97 0.70
N VAL A 72 -10.53 -13.16 1.06
CA VAL A 72 -9.46 -13.50 0.13
C VAL A 72 -9.75 -14.80 -0.62
N GLN A 73 -10.19 -15.84 0.10
CA GLN A 73 -10.55 -17.12 -0.50
C GLN A 73 -11.71 -16.95 -1.50
N SER A 74 -12.73 -16.17 -1.15
CA SER A 74 -13.85 -15.89 -2.05
C SER A 74 -13.41 -15.12 -3.29
N CYS A 75 -12.55 -14.11 -3.12
CA CYS A 75 -12.04 -13.31 -4.23
C CYS A 75 -11.13 -14.13 -5.14
N TRP A 76 -10.29 -15.00 -4.60
CA TRP A 76 -9.33 -15.80 -5.38
C TRP A 76 -10.04 -16.71 -6.41
N THR A 77 -11.23 -17.21 -6.10
CA THR A 77 -12.02 -18.04 -7.03
C THR A 77 -12.62 -17.25 -8.21
N ARG A 78 -12.50 -15.92 -8.22
CA ARG A 78 -13.06 -15.06 -9.26
C ARG A 78 -12.20 -15.05 -10.52
N THR A 79 -12.72 -15.67 -11.57
CA THR A 79 -12.09 -15.71 -12.90
C THR A 79 -12.12 -14.37 -13.64
N ASP A 80 -12.95 -13.41 -13.21
CA ASP A 80 -12.96 -12.05 -13.78
C ASP A 80 -11.75 -11.22 -13.32
N LEU A 81 -11.18 -11.56 -12.17
CA LEU A 81 -10.07 -10.85 -11.54
C LEU A 81 -8.74 -11.60 -11.67
N PHE A 82 -8.76 -12.92 -11.45
CA PHE A 82 -7.58 -13.79 -11.53
C PHE A 82 -7.63 -14.61 -12.81
N LYS A 83 -6.75 -14.29 -13.77
CA LYS A 83 -6.69 -14.85 -15.12
C LYS A 83 -5.46 -15.73 -15.34
N SER A 84 -4.45 -15.62 -14.49
CA SER A 84 -3.15 -16.25 -14.67
C SER A 84 -2.53 -16.67 -13.34
N GLU A 85 -1.67 -17.70 -13.36
CA GLU A 85 -0.85 -18.11 -12.22
C GLU A 85 0.15 -17.05 -11.76
N ARG A 86 0.32 -15.98 -12.54
CA ARG A 86 1.13 -14.80 -12.20
C ARG A 86 0.38 -13.80 -11.33
N ASP A 87 -0.93 -13.92 -11.21
CA ASP A 87 -1.71 -12.95 -10.46
C ASP A 87 -1.43 -13.08 -8.95
N ARG A 88 -1.25 -11.95 -8.29
CA ARG A 88 -0.83 -11.89 -6.88
C ARG A 88 -1.77 -11.06 -6.02
N VAL A 89 -1.78 -11.37 -4.73
CA VAL A 89 -2.60 -10.73 -3.69
C VAL A 89 -1.71 -10.22 -2.57
N ILE A 90 -1.95 -8.99 -2.13
CA ILE A 90 -1.30 -8.41 -0.94
C ILE A 90 -2.37 -8.13 0.10
N ILE A 91 -2.11 -8.53 1.34
CA ILE A 91 -2.93 -8.19 2.49
C ILE A 91 -2.09 -7.33 3.43
N TYR A 92 -2.51 -6.10 3.65
CA TYR A 92 -1.91 -5.16 4.59
C TYR A 92 -2.64 -5.23 5.93
N CYS A 93 -1.89 -5.47 7.01
CA CYS A 93 -2.37 -5.44 8.38
C CYS A 93 -1.63 -4.36 9.19
N PRO A 94 -2.28 -3.72 10.20
CA PRO A 94 -1.69 -2.64 10.98
C PRO A 94 -0.65 -3.14 11.99
N THR A 95 -0.76 -4.40 12.46
CA THR A 95 0.14 -4.97 13.47
C THR A 95 0.79 -6.26 12.99
N LYS A 96 1.97 -6.57 13.52
CA LYS A 96 2.70 -7.80 13.22
C LYS A 96 1.98 -9.04 13.73
N ASP A 97 1.27 -8.92 14.85
CA ASP A 97 0.48 -10.01 15.42
C ASP A 97 -0.64 -10.42 14.46
N LEU A 98 -1.36 -9.45 13.87
CA LEU A 98 -2.37 -9.73 12.84
C LEU A 98 -1.75 -10.30 11.57
N VAL A 99 -0.55 -9.83 11.18
CA VAL A 99 0.19 -10.43 10.05
C VAL A 99 0.48 -11.90 10.33
N ALA A 100 0.99 -12.23 11.52
CA ALA A 100 1.33 -13.61 11.89
C ALA A 100 0.09 -14.51 11.95
N GLU A 101 -0.98 -14.06 12.61
CA GLU A 101 -2.24 -14.80 12.73
C GLU A 101 -2.86 -15.09 11.35
N LEU A 102 -2.95 -14.08 10.48
CA LEU A 102 -3.57 -14.22 9.17
C LEU A 102 -2.69 -15.03 8.19
N ALA A 103 -1.37 -14.86 8.25
CA ALA A 103 -0.44 -15.64 7.44
C ALA A 103 -0.49 -17.14 7.80
N ASP A 104 -0.57 -17.47 9.09
CA ASP A 104 -0.73 -18.85 9.57
C ASP A 104 -2.06 -19.45 9.12
N MET A 105 -3.17 -18.70 9.28
CA MET A 105 -4.50 -19.12 8.86
C MET A 105 -4.60 -19.38 7.34
N LEU A 106 -3.89 -18.58 6.53
CA LEU A 106 -3.88 -18.71 5.07
C LEU A 106 -2.75 -19.62 4.55
N GLY A 107 -1.83 -20.08 5.41
CA GLY A 107 -0.67 -20.87 5.01
C GLY A 107 0.23 -20.15 3.99
N CYS A 108 0.42 -18.84 4.16
CA CYS A 108 1.14 -18.01 3.20
C CYS A 108 2.29 -17.20 3.85
N PRO A 109 3.22 -16.63 3.06
CA PRO A 109 4.33 -15.87 3.61
C PRO A 109 3.89 -14.59 4.32
N SER A 110 4.60 -14.23 5.39
CA SER A 110 4.46 -12.98 6.11
C SER A 110 5.64 -12.03 5.86
N TYR A 111 5.36 -10.73 5.79
CA TYR A 111 6.37 -9.69 5.57
C TYR A 111 6.20 -8.51 6.52
N THR A 112 7.21 -8.26 7.36
CA THR A 112 7.22 -7.15 8.32
C THR A 112 8.61 -6.49 8.34
N ALA A 113 8.73 -5.38 9.09
CA ALA A 113 10.03 -4.76 9.32
C ALA A 113 11.05 -5.68 10.00
N GLU A 114 10.57 -6.70 10.73
CA GLU A 114 11.38 -7.69 11.48
C GLU A 114 11.55 -9.02 10.76
N SER A 115 11.20 -9.10 9.47
CA SER A 115 11.40 -10.29 8.64
C SER A 115 12.87 -10.59 8.29
N GLY A 116 13.82 -10.15 9.13
CA GLY A 116 15.24 -10.45 8.98
C GLY A 116 16.05 -9.39 8.22
N THR A 117 17.17 -9.82 7.64
CA THR A 117 18.02 -8.99 6.79
C THR A 117 17.34 -8.62 5.48
N GLU A 118 17.91 -7.69 4.71
CA GLU A 118 17.36 -7.30 3.41
C GLU A 118 17.39 -8.48 2.42
N GLU A 119 18.38 -9.37 2.50
CA GLU A 119 18.45 -10.59 1.71
C GLU A 119 17.31 -11.57 2.06
N GLU A 120 16.99 -11.74 3.35
CA GLU A 120 15.90 -12.59 3.81
C GLU A 120 14.53 -12.06 3.37
N LYS A 121 14.34 -10.74 3.46
CA LYS A 121 13.15 -10.04 2.96
C LYS A 121 12.96 -10.23 1.46
N MET A 122 14.04 -10.10 0.68
CA MET A 122 13.98 -10.33 -0.77
C MET A 122 13.65 -11.79 -1.11
N ALA A 123 14.22 -12.75 -0.38
CA ALA A 123 13.91 -14.17 -0.56
C ALA A 123 12.42 -14.49 -0.29
N ILE A 124 11.81 -13.86 0.72
CA ILE A 124 10.36 -13.98 0.98
C ILE A 124 9.54 -13.51 -0.23
N ILE A 125 9.89 -12.35 -0.78
CA ILE A 125 9.20 -11.78 -1.96
C ILE A 125 9.39 -12.69 -3.17
N GLU A 126 10.60 -13.11 -3.48
CA GLU A 126 10.88 -14.00 -4.61
C GLU A 126 10.13 -15.32 -4.51
N ARG A 127 10.10 -15.93 -3.33
CA ARG A 127 9.34 -17.16 -3.07
C ARG A 127 7.85 -16.97 -3.31
N TRP A 128 7.28 -15.89 -2.81
CA TRP A 128 5.87 -15.55 -3.06
C TRP A 128 5.59 -15.28 -4.55
N LEU A 129 6.49 -14.59 -5.25
CA LEU A 129 6.32 -14.32 -6.68
C LEU A 129 6.43 -15.57 -7.55
N THR A 130 7.15 -16.60 -7.11
CA THR A 130 7.35 -17.85 -7.86
C THR A 130 6.43 -18.98 -7.43
N ALA A 131 5.73 -18.84 -6.31
CA ALA A 131 4.75 -19.83 -5.84
C ALA A 131 3.56 -19.93 -6.80
N ALA A 132 3.26 -21.15 -7.24
CA ALA A 132 2.08 -21.44 -8.06
C ALA A 132 0.80 -21.51 -7.21
N ASP A 133 0.89 -22.11 -6.01
CA ASP A 133 -0.27 -22.44 -5.19
C ASP A 133 -0.53 -21.44 -4.03
N SER A 134 0.35 -20.44 -3.86
CA SER A 134 0.23 -19.45 -2.77
C SER A 134 0.48 -18.03 -3.31
N PRO A 135 -0.53 -17.42 -3.96
CA PRO A 135 -0.41 -16.11 -4.59
C PRO A 135 -0.54 -14.95 -3.58
N ILE A 136 -0.67 -15.25 -2.29
CA ILE A 136 -1.00 -14.30 -1.22
C ILE A 136 0.26 -14.01 -0.41
N ILE A 137 0.45 -12.74 -0.04
CA ILE A 137 1.39 -12.33 1.00
C ILE A 137 0.66 -11.46 2.02
N VAL A 138 0.89 -11.70 3.31
CA VAL A 138 0.40 -10.82 4.38
C VAL A 138 1.55 -9.96 4.87
N ALA A 139 1.33 -8.66 4.97
CA ALA A 139 2.39 -7.73 5.31
C ALA A 139 1.92 -6.54 6.15
N THR A 140 2.87 -5.87 6.80
CA THR A 140 2.64 -4.49 7.25
C THR A 140 3.03 -3.50 6.14
N SER A 141 2.87 -2.20 6.40
CA SER A 141 3.34 -1.11 5.52
C SER A 141 4.85 -1.15 5.22
N ALA A 142 5.61 -2.02 5.90
CA ALA A 142 7.01 -2.30 5.59
C ALA A 142 7.20 -2.93 4.19
N LEU A 143 6.18 -3.56 3.60
CA LEU A 143 6.21 -4.03 2.20
C LEU A 143 6.08 -2.82 1.26
N GLY A 144 7.17 -2.06 1.20
CA GLY A 144 7.22 -0.66 0.81
C GLY A 144 8.37 -0.33 -0.14
N PRO A 145 9.63 -0.54 0.27
CA PRO A 145 10.80 -0.11 -0.50
C PRO A 145 11.16 -1.14 -1.58
N GLY A 146 11.25 -0.72 -2.84
CA GLY A 146 11.91 -1.49 -3.91
C GLY A 146 11.10 -2.61 -4.60
N PHE A 147 9.94 -2.99 -4.05
CA PHE A 147 9.07 -3.99 -4.67
C PHE A 147 8.19 -3.40 -5.79
N ASP A 148 8.31 -3.96 -6.99
CA ASP A 148 7.48 -3.66 -8.17
C ASP A 148 7.07 -4.96 -8.86
N TYR A 149 5.76 -5.26 -8.86
CA TYR A 149 5.23 -6.41 -9.58
C TYR A 149 3.96 -6.02 -10.35
N PRO A 150 3.90 -6.23 -11.67
CA PRO A 150 2.82 -5.71 -12.50
C PRO A 150 1.47 -6.40 -12.28
N HIS A 151 1.48 -7.68 -11.90
CA HIS A 151 0.29 -8.55 -11.88
C HIS A 151 -0.38 -8.67 -10.50
N ILE A 152 -0.33 -7.62 -9.67
CA ILE A 152 -1.10 -7.60 -8.42
C ILE A 152 -2.57 -7.32 -8.78
N ARG A 153 -3.46 -8.26 -8.45
CA ARG A 153 -4.90 -8.16 -8.77
C ARG A 153 -5.74 -7.69 -7.60
N LEU A 154 -5.28 -7.97 -6.39
CA LEU A 154 -6.04 -7.67 -5.18
C LEU A 154 -5.11 -7.13 -4.10
N VAL A 155 -5.47 -5.98 -3.56
CA VAL A 155 -4.87 -5.42 -2.35
C VAL A 155 -5.96 -5.32 -1.30
N ILE A 156 -5.75 -5.91 -0.14
CA ILE A 156 -6.70 -5.83 0.98
C ILE A 156 -6.03 -5.13 2.14
N HIS A 157 -6.70 -4.13 2.71
CA HIS A 157 -6.35 -3.53 3.98
C HIS A 157 -7.26 -4.11 5.05
N VAL A 158 -6.67 -4.85 6.00
CA VAL A 158 -7.36 -5.38 7.17
C VAL A 158 -7.32 -4.30 8.24
N ASP A 159 -8.47 -3.70 8.51
CA ASP A 159 -8.63 -2.44 9.25
C ASP A 159 -8.24 -1.18 8.45
N ALA A 160 -8.61 -0.01 8.96
CA ALA A 160 -8.36 1.25 8.28
C ALA A 160 -6.86 1.58 8.23
N PRO A 161 -6.34 1.99 7.05
CA PRO A 161 -5.01 2.57 6.94
C PRO A 161 -4.87 3.82 7.82
N SER A 162 -3.69 4.01 8.42
CA SER A 162 -3.41 5.15 9.30
C SER A 162 -3.51 6.50 8.58
N LEU A 163 -3.03 6.58 7.33
CA LEU A 163 -3.06 7.78 6.50
C LEU A 163 -3.55 7.46 5.09
N LEU A 164 -4.24 8.42 4.47
CA LEU A 164 -4.67 8.30 3.07
C LEU A 164 -3.48 8.22 2.09
N THR A 165 -2.35 8.83 2.44
CA THR A 165 -1.12 8.73 1.65
C THR A 165 -0.57 7.31 1.63
N ASP A 166 -0.67 6.59 2.74
CA ASP A 166 -0.19 5.22 2.88
C ASP A 166 -1.11 4.31 2.07
N PHE A 167 -2.43 4.45 2.27
CA PHE A 167 -3.43 3.78 1.46
C PHE A 167 -3.20 3.98 -0.05
N SER A 168 -2.96 5.22 -0.48
CA SER A 168 -2.76 5.54 -1.89
C SER A 168 -1.50 4.88 -2.47
N GLN A 169 -0.43 4.75 -1.70
CA GLN A 169 0.79 4.08 -2.16
C GLN A 169 0.61 2.56 -2.22
N GLU A 170 0.00 2.00 -1.19
CA GLU A 170 -0.21 0.56 -1.01
C GLU A 170 -1.23 0.02 -2.03
N SER A 171 -2.39 0.65 -2.15
CA SER A 171 -3.41 0.29 -3.16
C SER A 171 -2.90 0.52 -4.59
N GLY A 172 -2.04 1.52 -4.81
CA GLY A 172 -1.42 1.81 -6.10
C GLY A 172 -0.44 0.74 -6.60
N ARG A 173 -0.15 -0.29 -5.80
CA ARG A 173 0.58 -1.49 -6.26
C ARG A 173 -0.27 -2.36 -7.19
N ALA A 174 -1.58 -2.29 -7.07
CA ALA A 174 -2.50 -3.09 -7.86
C ALA A 174 -2.51 -2.67 -9.34
N GLY A 175 -2.65 -3.64 -10.25
CA GLY A 175 -2.96 -3.41 -11.65
C GLY A 175 -1.91 -2.59 -12.41
N ARG A 176 -0.61 -2.76 -12.12
CA ARG A 176 0.47 -1.98 -12.76
C ARG A 176 0.65 -2.30 -14.25
N ASP A 177 0.21 -3.47 -14.69
CA ASP A 177 0.02 -3.83 -16.11
C ASP A 177 -1.17 -3.12 -16.79
N GLY A 178 -2.01 -2.37 -16.05
CA GLY A 178 -3.18 -1.69 -16.57
C GLY A 178 -4.45 -2.55 -16.61
N GLU A 179 -4.37 -3.83 -16.24
CA GLU A 179 -5.52 -4.71 -16.13
C GLU A 179 -6.37 -4.39 -14.89
N VAL A 180 -7.60 -4.91 -14.88
CA VAL A 180 -8.53 -4.73 -13.75
C VAL A 180 -7.91 -5.27 -12.47
N ALA A 181 -7.95 -4.45 -11.42
CA ALA A 181 -7.54 -4.84 -10.08
C ALA A 181 -8.51 -4.25 -9.05
N GLU A 182 -8.50 -4.80 -7.84
CA GLU A 182 -9.35 -4.34 -6.74
C GLU A 182 -8.52 -3.97 -5.52
N SER A 183 -8.93 -2.91 -4.83
CA SER A 183 -8.41 -2.51 -3.54
C SER A 183 -9.56 -2.48 -2.55
N ILE A 184 -9.51 -3.36 -1.55
CA ILE A 184 -10.57 -3.53 -0.56
C ILE A 184 -10.07 -3.08 0.80
N VAL A 185 -10.79 -2.18 1.46
CA VAL A 185 -10.60 -1.89 2.88
C VAL A 185 -11.66 -2.63 3.67
N LEU A 186 -11.23 -3.61 4.48
CA LEU A 186 -12.10 -4.37 5.37
C LEU A 186 -12.06 -3.73 6.76
N LEU A 187 -13.16 -3.09 7.15
CA LEU A 187 -13.32 -2.43 8.44
C LEU A 187 -14.05 -3.35 9.42
N SER A 188 -13.63 -3.30 10.68
CA SER A 188 -14.38 -3.96 11.75
C SER A 188 -15.74 -3.30 11.98
N ALA A 189 -16.70 -4.05 12.53
CA ALA A 189 -18.01 -3.53 12.89
C ALA A 189 -17.92 -2.33 13.86
N ALA A 190 -16.93 -2.36 14.75
CA ALA A 190 -16.68 -1.36 15.77
C ALA A 190 -15.87 -0.16 15.27
N TRP A 191 -15.37 -0.20 14.03
CA TRP A 191 -14.56 0.88 13.48
C TRP A 191 -15.35 2.19 13.45
N GLN A 192 -14.72 3.26 13.92
CA GLN A 192 -15.25 4.61 13.84
C GLN A 192 -14.24 5.53 13.16
N PRO A 193 -14.71 6.48 12.33
CA PRO A 193 -13.82 7.48 11.76
C PRO A 193 -13.16 8.27 12.88
N GLN A 194 -11.84 8.42 12.78
CA GLN A 194 -11.11 9.30 13.68
C GLN A 194 -11.57 10.74 13.40
N ASN A 195 -12.39 11.30 14.30
CA ASN A 195 -12.80 12.70 14.23
C ASN A 195 -11.59 13.59 14.56
N THR A 196 -10.78 13.92 13.57
CA THR A 196 -9.78 14.99 13.68
C THR A 196 -10.45 16.35 13.51
N ALA A 197 -11.51 16.61 14.29
CA ALA A 197 -11.96 17.95 14.57
C ALA A 197 -11.27 18.41 15.87
N ARG A 198 -10.36 19.40 15.74
CA ARG A 198 -9.49 20.06 16.76
C ARG A 198 -8.12 19.39 16.91
N ALA A 199 -6.98 20.08 16.84
CA ALA A 199 -6.71 21.44 17.27
C ALA A 199 -5.86 22.23 16.25
N GLY A 200 -6.44 23.30 15.72
CA GLY A 200 -5.68 24.53 15.53
C GLY A 200 -5.56 25.19 16.90
N SER A 201 -4.34 25.23 17.43
CA SER A 201 -3.89 26.13 18.49
C SER A 201 -2.44 26.48 18.22
#